data_AF-A0A0F9BNG5-F1
#
_entry.id   AF-A0A0F9BNG5-F1
#
_cell.length_a   1.000
_cell.length_b   1.000
_cell.length_c   1.000
_cell.angle_alpha   90.00
_cell.angle_beta   90.00
_cell.angle_gamma   90.00
#
_symmetry.space_group_name_H-M   'P 1'
#
loop_
_entity.id
_entity.type
_entity.pdbx_description
1 polymer ?
#
loop_
_entity_poly.entity_id
_entity_poly.type
_entity_poly.pdbx_seq_one_letter_code
_entity_poly.pdbx_strand_id
1 'polypeptide(L)'
;SVVDFLGYRIEHGYKTSASKAYPVNVSRYMAIATGSSGLCGHTHHFSTYAWTDASGSHSYIENGCLCRFDLEYAPFPNWQQAFCYGVVKNNKVHLVPIQIYPDGFRAEGEFYPRK
;
A
#
# COMPACT_ATOMS: atom_id res chain seq x y z
N SER A 1 4.57 -3.67 -14.49
CA SER A 1 4.06 -2.51 -15.26
C SER A 1 3.86 -1.36 -14.30
N VAL A 2 3.79 -0.14 -14.84
CA VAL A 2 3.47 1.09 -14.09
C VAL A 2 2.25 1.70 -14.77
N VAL A 3 1.28 2.12 -13.98
CA VAL A 3 0.08 2.84 -14.41
C VAL A 3 0.06 4.17 -13.68
N ASP A 4 -0.17 5.26 -14.40
CA ASP A 4 -0.51 6.55 -13.81
C ASP A 4 -2.03 6.69 -13.80
N PHE A 5 -2.60 6.98 -12.63
CA PHE A 5 -4.02 7.26 -12.48
C PHE A 5 -4.21 8.58 -11.73
N LEU A 6 -4.57 9.63 -12.46
CA LEU A 6 -4.81 10.97 -11.91
C LEU A 6 -3.62 11.52 -11.09
N GLY A 7 -2.39 11.27 -11.56
CA GLY A 7 -1.15 11.70 -10.90
C GLY A 7 -0.69 10.79 -9.76
N TYR A 8 -1.39 9.65 -9.55
CA TYR A 8 -0.96 8.61 -8.62
C TYR A 8 -0.32 7.46 -9.37
N ARG A 9 0.89 7.11 -8.95
CA ARG A 9 1.66 6.03 -9.54
C ARG A 9 1.25 4.68 -8.95
N ILE A 10 0.74 3.77 -9.77
CA ILE A 10 0.37 2.41 -9.38
C ILE A 10 1.33 1.43 -10.04
N GLU A 11 2.02 0.62 -9.25
CA GLU A 11 2.97 -0.36 -9.77
C GLU A 11 3.02 -1.63 -8.94
N HIS A 12 3.56 -2.71 -9.51
CA HIS A 12 3.71 -3.96 -8.75
C HIS A 12 4.63 -3.78 -7.53
N GLY A 13 5.62 -2.89 -7.64
CA GLY A 13 6.59 -2.63 -6.59
C GLY A 13 7.94 -3.27 -6.84
N TYR A 14 8.63 -3.58 -5.74
CA TYR A 14 10.08 -3.60 -5.61
C TYR A 14 10.84 -4.41 -6.69
N LYS A 15 11.67 -3.71 -7.47
CA LYS A 15 12.59 -4.27 -8.47
C LYS A 15 14.04 -3.89 -8.17
N THR A 16 14.62 -4.43 -7.11
CA THR A 16 16.07 -4.33 -6.92
C THR A 16 16.64 -5.64 -6.43
N SER A 17 17.73 -6.06 -7.07
CA SER A 17 18.59 -7.18 -6.66
C SER A 17 19.44 -6.86 -5.42
N ALA A 18 19.41 -5.61 -4.94
CA ALA A 18 20.11 -5.20 -3.74
C ALA A 18 19.14 -5.27 -2.56
N SER A 19 19.52 -5.93 -1.47
CA SER A 19 18.71 -6.05 -0.26
C SER A 19 18.40 -4.72 0.44
N LYS A 20 18.65 -3.54 -0.16
CA LYS A 20 18.63 -2.23 0.52
C LYS A 20 17.24 -1.76 0.95
N ALA A 21 16.15 -2.26 0.35
CA ALA A 21 14.83 -2.03 0.93
C ALA A 21 14.45 -3.04 2.00
N TYR A 22 15.25 -4.07 2.25
CA TYR A 22 15.11 -4.93 3.42
C TYR A 22 16.23 -4.55 4.41
N PRO A 23 15.97 -3.76 5.46
CA PRO A 23 14.75 -3.74 6.29
C PRO A 23 13.93 -2.43 6.23
N VAL A 24 14.03 -1.67 5.15
CA VAL A 24 13.41 -0.34 5.03
C VAL A 24 11.93 -0.46 4.64
N ASN A 25 11.08 0.40 5.18
CA ASN A 25 9.71 0.56 4.71
C ASN A 25 9.70 0.84 3.18
N VAL A 26 9.15 -0.08 2.38
CA VAL A 26 9.17 0.01 0.91
C VAL A 26 8.39 1.21 0.40
N SER A 27 7.30 1.59 1.06
CA SER A 27 6.57 2.79 0.65
C SER A 27 7.44 4.05 0.75
N ARG A 28 8.27 4.17 1.80
CA ARG A 28 9.28 5.24 1.90
C ARG A 28 10.35 5.13 0.82
N TYR A 29 10.88 3.93 0.57
CA TYR A 29 11.90 3.73 -0.47
C TYR A 29 11.37 4.17 -1.84
N MET A 30 10.17 3.73 -2.20
CA MET A 30 9.54 4.07 -3.46
C MET A 30 9.21 5.57 -3.56
N ALA A 31 8.75 6.20 -2.48
CA ALA A 31 8.53 7.65 -2.44
C ALA A 31 9.80 8.43 -2.79
N ILE A 32 10.94 8.08 -2.17
CA ILE A 32 12.23 8.74 -2.42
C ILE A 32 12.73 8.43 -3.84
N ALA A 33 12.63 7.18 -4.28
CA ALA A 33 13.14 6.74 -5.57
C ALA A 33 12.36 7.33 -6.75
N THR A 34 11.06 7.55 -6.58
CA THR A 34 10.18 8.04 -7.66
C THR A 34 9.85 9.53 -7.55
N GLY A 35 10.01 10.13 -6.36
CA GLY A 35 9.61 11.51 -6.11
C GLY A 35 8.12 11.75 -6.35
N SER A 36 7.28 10.72 -6.16
CA SER A 36 5.86 10.75 -6.55
C SER A 36 4.99 10.04 -5.53
N SER A 37 3.73 10.48 -5.41
CA SER A 37 2.70 9.73 -4.68
C SER A 37 2.38 8.42 -5.40
N GLY A 38 2.10 7.35 -4.65
CA GLY A 38 1.88 6.07 -5.29
C GLY A 38 1.38 4.92 -4.42
N LEU A 39 1.22 3.78 -5.07
CA LEU A 39 0.82 2.52 -4.47
C LEU A 39 1.65 1.39 -5.08
N CYS A 40 2.15 0.51 -4.21
CA CYS A 40 2.85 -0.70 -4.60
C CYS A 40 2.45 -1.92 -3.75
N GLY A 41 2.82 -3.11 -4.21
CA GLY A 41 2.66 -4.37 -3.47
C GLY A 41 3.99 -5.12 -3.36
N HIS A 42 3.99 -6.38 -3.80
CA HIS A 42 5.15 -7.29 -3.91
C HIS A 42 5.66 -7.90 -2.59
N THR A 43 5.81 -7.13 -1.53
CA THR A 43 6.36 -7.59 -0.24
C THR A 43 5.33 -8.18 0.72
N HIS A 44 4.04 -7.97 0.44
CA HIS A 44 2.91 -8.32 1.31
C HIS A 44 2.89 -7.59 2.66
N HIS A 45 3.74 -6.57 2.83
CA HIS A 45 3.69 -5.67 3.97
C HIS A 45 2.66 -4.55 3.73
N PHE A 46 2.15 -3.97 4.81
CA PHE A 46 1.22 -2.85 4.77
C PHE A 46 1.84 -1.62 5.43
N SER A 47 1.98 -0.53 4.68
CA SER A 47 2.57 0.69 5.20
C SER A 47 2.12 1.93 4.42
N THR A 48 2.10 3.08 5.10
CA THR A 48 1.88 4.39 4.47
C THR A 48 3.05 5.30 4.84
N TYR A 49 3.68 5.89 3.84
CA TYR A 49 4.65 6.96 4.02
C TYR A 49 4.07 8.25 3.45
N ALA A 50 3.94 9.27 4.30
CA ALA A 50 3.45 10.58 3.92
C ALA A 50 4.53 11.64 4.09
N TRP A 51 4.56 12.63 3.20
CA TRP A 51 5.44 13.79 3.29
C TRP A 51 4.76 15.03 2.73
N THR A 52 5.38 16.19 2.93
CA THR A 52 4.94 17.46 2.34
C THR A 52 6.15 18.19 1.79
N ASP A 53 5.98 18.76 0.59
CA ASP A 53 6.96 19.62 -0.06
C ASP A 53 6.27 20.86 -0.65
N ALA A 54 6.99 21.66 -1.43
CA ALA A 54 6.46 22.88 -2.03
C ALA A 54 5.26 22.66 -2.97
N SER A 55 5.04 21.43 -3.45
CA SER A 55 3.90 21.06 -4.31
C SER A 55 2.70 20.53 -3.55
N GLY A 56 2.82 20.36 -2.22
CA GLY A 56 1.73 19.95 -1.34
C GLY A 56 2.03 18.66 -0.58
N SER A 57 0.95 17.99 -0.14
CA SER A 57 1.02 16.74 0.61
C SER A 57 0.95 15.53 -0.31
N HIS A 58 1.77 14.53 0.01
CA HIS A 58 1.96 13.33 -0.78
C HIS A 58 1.94 12.09 0.09
N SER A 59 1.66 10.94 -0.53
CA SER A 59 1.83 9.67 0.13
C SER A 59 2.15 8.54 -0.82
N TYR A 60 2.90 7.57 -0.31
CA TYR A 60 3.13 6.30 -0.97
C TYR A 60 2.62 5.18 -0.07
N ILE A 61 1.92 4.21 -0.64
CA ILE A 61 1.29 3.11 0.09
C ILE A 61 1.86 1.77 -0.37
N GLU A 62 2.17 0.92 0.59
CA GLU A 62 2.38 -0.50 0.41
C GLU A 62 1.06 -1.21 0.76
N ASN A 63 0.47 -1.88 -0.22
CA ASN A 63 -0.95 -2.24 -0.20
C ASN A 63 -1.26 -3.50 0.64
N GLY A 64 -0.27 -4.14 1.26
CA GLY A 64 -0.45 -5.45 1.90
C GLY A 64 -0.78 -6.55 0.90
N CYS A 65 -1.56 -7.53 1.34
CA CYS A 65 -2.01 -8.64 0.51
C CYS A 65 -3.47 -9.04 0.75
N LEU A 66 -4.06 -9.75 -0.21
CA LEU A 66 -5.40 -10.36 -0.10
C LEU A 66 -5.32 -11.88 0.09
N CYS A 67 -4.14 -12.39 0.47
CA CYS A 67 -3.94 -13.80 0.71
C CYS A 67 -4.74 -14.27 1.93
N ARG A 68 -4.98 -15.59 2.00
CA ARG A 68 -5.53 -16.22 3.20
C ARG A 68 -4.62 -15.96 4.41
N PHE A 69 -5.23 -15.99 5.60
CA PHE A 69 -4.49 -15.91 6.87
C PHE A 69 -3.84 -17.25 7.23
N ASP A 70 -4.36 -18.36 6.72
CA ASP A 70 -3.99 -19.74 7.03
C ASP A 70 -3.32 -20.43 5.83
N LEU A 71 -2.19 -19.89 5.37
CA LEU A 71 -1.44 -20.47 4.24
C LEU A 71 -0.60 -21.67 4.68
N GLU A 72 -0.77 -22.81 4.01
CA GLU A 72 -0.05 -24.05 4.31
C GLU A 72 1.48 -23.90 4.18
N TYR A 73 1.94 -23.19 3.15
CA TYR A 73 3.36 -23.02 2.84
C TYR A 73 4.04 -21.85 3.57
N ALA A 74 3.26 -21.06 4.31
CA ALA A 74 3.75 -19.90 5.05
C ALA A 74 2.91 -19.77 6.33
N PRO A 75 3.26 -20.50 7.40
CA PRO A 75 2.45 -20.56 8.62
C PRO A 75 2.55 -19.28 9.47
N PHE A 76 3.69 -18.58 9.45
CA PHE A 76 3.91 -17.35 10.22
C PHE A 76 4.61 -16.26 9.40
N PRO A 77 4.05 -15.87 8.23
CA PRO A 77 4.67 -14.83 7.43
C PRO A 77 4.45 -13.48 8.11
N ASN A 78 5.43 -12.58 8.02
CA ASN A 78 5.25 -11.19 8.41
C ASN A 78 4.44 -10.42 7.34
N TRP A 79 3.25 -10.91 7.00
CA TRP A 79 2.37 -10.30 6.01
C TRP A 79 1.23 -9.59 6.71
N GLN A 80 0.74 -8.51 6.10
CA GLN A 80 -0.43 -7.80 6.58
C GLN A 80 -1.50 -7.85 5.49
N GLN A 81 -2.66 -8.41 5.82
CA GLN A 81 -3.80 -8.42 4.94
C GLN A 81 -4.37 -7.00 4.85
N ALA A 82 -4.45 -6.46 3.64
CA ALA A 82 -4.91 -5.10 3.43
C ALA A 82 -5.30 -4.89 1.96
N PHE A 83 -6.00 -3.80 1.72
CA PHE A 83 -6.29 -3.26 0.40
C PHE A 83 -6.42 -1.74 0.47
N CYS A 84 -6.41 -1.08 -0.69
CA CYS A 84 -6.76 0.31 -0.81
C CYS A 84 -7.98 0.46 -1.72
N TYR A 85 -8.84 1.42 -1.42
CA TYR A 85 -9.77 1.96 -2.39
C TYR A 85 -9.44 3.43 -2.69
N GLY A 86 -9.85 3.90 -3.85
CA GLY A 86 -9.61 5.27 -4.29
C GLY A 86 -10.90 6.09 -4.30
N VAL A 87 -10.85 7.28 -3.71
CA VAL A 87 -11.91 8.29 -3.81
C VAL A 87 -11.47 9.34 -4.82
N VAL A 88 -12.20 9.48 -5.92
CA VAL A 88 -11.91 10.49 -6.94
C VAL A 88 -12.71 11.76 -6.68
N LYS A 89 -12.03 12.88 -6.50
CA LYS A 89 -12.65 14.21 -6.32
C LYS A 89 -11.83 15.27 -7.02
N ASN A 90 -12.46 16.15 -7.79
CA ASN A 90 -11.82 17.26 -8.50
C ASN A 90 -10.61 16.80 -9.36
N ASN A 91 -10.77 15.71 -10.11
CA ASN A 91 -9.73 15.10 -10.94
C ASN A 91 -8.45 14.66 -10.18
N LYS A 92 -8.59 14.40 -8.87
CA LYS A 92 -7.55 13.83 -8.02
C LYS A 92 -8.05 12.54 -7.42
N VAL A 93 -7.18 11.55 -7.28
CA VAL A 93 -7.46 10.33 -6.52
C VAL A 93 -6.88 10.43 -5.12
N HIS A 94 -7.66 10.03 -4.13
CA HIS A 94 -7.26 9.89 -2.75
C HIS A 94 -7.34 8.42 -2.38
N LEU A 95 -6.20 7.78 -2.14
CA LEU A 95 -6.18 6.39 -1.71
C LEU A 95 -6.45 6.29 -0.21
N VAL A 96 -7.32 5.37 0.16
CA VAL A 96 -7.65 5.05 1.54
C VAL A 96 -7.17 3.64 1.84
N PRO A 97 -6.09 3.50 2.65
CA PRO A 97 -5.53 2.20 2.99
C PRO A 97 -6.32 1.54 4.11
N ILE A 98 -6.76 0.30 3.89
CA ILE A 98 -7.59 -0.47 4.82
C ILE A 98 -6.86 -1.76 5.21
N GLN A 99 -6.57 -1.88 6.50
CA GLN A 99 -6.08 -3.14 7.06
C GLN A 99 -7.24 -4.10 7.31
N ILE A 100 -7.04 -5.37 6.95
CA ILE A 100 -7.93 -6.48 7.25
C ILE A 100 -7.38 -7.21 8.47
N TYR A 101 -8.21 -7.32 9.50
CA TYR A 101 -7.96 -8.12 10.70
C TYR A 101 -8.69 -9.47 10.61
N PRO A 102 -8.37 -10.44 11.50
CA PRO A 102 -9.06 -11.72 11.51
C PRO A 102 -10.59 -11.62 11.54
N ASP A 103 -11.12 -10.64 12.29
CA ASP A 103 -12.56 -10.46 12.50
C ASP A 103 -13.25 -9.63 11.41
N GLY A 104 -12.49 -8.99 10.51
CA GLY A 104 -13.04 -8.07 9.52
C GLY A 104 -12.16 -6.85 9.27
N PHE A 105 -12.75 -5.78 8.73
CA PHE A 105 -12.06 -4.52 8.50
C PHE A 105 -12.98 -3.32 8.75
N ARG A 106 -12.40 -2.15 8.94
CA ARG A 106 -13.13 -0.90 9.09
C ARG A 106 -12.94 -0.02 7.86
N ALA A 107 -14.02 0.47 7.26
CA ALA A 107 -13.97 1.41 6.14
C ALA A 107 -15.16 2.38 6.21
N GLU A 108 -14.98 3.63 5.80
CA GLU A 108 -16.08 4.61 5.72
C GLU A 108 -16.91 4.74 7.02
N GLY A 109 -16.24 4.68 8.17
CA GLY A 109 -16.89 4.77 9.48
C GLY A 109 -17.49 3.47 10.02
N GLU A 110 -17.71 2.47 9.16
CA GLU A 110 -18.38 1.20 9.49
C GLU A 110 -17.41 0.02 9.67
N PHE A 111 -17.83 -0.99 10.43
CA PHE A 111 -17.11 -2.26 10.59
C PHE A 111 -17.76 -3.36 9.74
N TYR A 112 -16.96 -4.02 8.90
CA TYR A 112 -17.38 -5.09 8.00
C TYR A 112 -16.85 -6.42 8.53
N PRO A 113 -17.71 -7.28 9.13
CA PRO A 113 -17.27 -8.54 9.68
C PRO A 113 -16.88 -9.53 8.58
N ARG A 114 -15.88 -10.35 8.86
CA ARG A 114 -15.54 -11.49 8.01
C ARG A 114 -16.58 -12.60 8.22
N LYS A 115 -17.20 -13.05 7.14
CA LYS A 115 -18.13 -14.19 7.14
C LYS A 115 -17.38 -15.52 7.12
#